data_AF-A0A392T2I2-F1
#
_entry.id   AF-A0A392T2I2-F1
#
_cell.length_a   1.000
_cell.length_b   1.000
_cell.length_c   1.000
_cell.angle_alpha   90.00
_cell.angle_beta   90.00
_cell.angle_gamma   90.00
#
_symmetry.space_group_name_H-M   'P 1'
#
loop_
_entity.id
_entity.type
_entity.pdbx_description
1 polymer ?
#
loop_
_entity_poly.entity_id
_entity_poly.type
_entity_poly.pdbx_seq_one_letter_code
_entity_poly.pdbx_strand_id
1 'polypeptide(L)' 'MMKAVMIMKNKLRFLDGSCPMPDQFDPTYEPWIRCNNLVLSWLMNSVIPTISQSLVYTDTASQAWSDLKARFSRADR' A
#
# COMPACT_ATOMS: atom_id res chain seq x y z
N MET A 1 -15.28 -3.51 10.93
CA MET A 1 -15.62 -3.11 9.55
C MET A 1 -14.34 -3.13 8.71
N MET A 2 -14.00 -4.26 8.07
CA MET A 2 -12.79 -4.39 7.23
C MET A 2 -13.09 -5.04 5.87
N LYS A 3 -14.36 -5.05 5.47
CA LYS A 3 -14.82 -5.75 4.25
C LYS A 3 -15.22 -4.81 3.10
N ALA A 4 -15.27 -3.50 3.32
CA ALA A 4 -15.98 -2.59 2.41
C ALA A 4 -15.12 -1.80 1.40
N VAL A 5 -13.79 -1.93 1.37
CA VAL A 5 -12.96 -1.09 0.47
C VAL A 5 -12.00 -1.87 -0.43
N MET A 6 -12.16 -3.20 -0.53
CA MET A 6 -11.49 -4.00 -1.55
C MET A 6 -12.23 -3.99 -2.91
N ILE A 7 -13.06 -2.97 -3.16
CA ILE A 7 -13.60 -2.73 -4.49
C ILE A 7 -12.53 -1.98 -5.26
N MET A 8 -11.64 -2.73 -5.88
CA MET A 8 -10.99 -2.46 -7.17
C MET A 8 -9.92 -3.54 -7.31
N LYS A 9 -10.29 -4.65 -7.95
CA LYS A 9 -9.40 -5.80 -8.22
C LYS A 9 -8.09 -5.39 -8.93
N ASN A 10 -8.07 -4.20 -9.56
CA ASN A 10 -6.87 -3.56 -10.10
C ASN A 10 -5.97 -2.87 -9.06
N LYS A 11 -6.50 -2.30 -7.98
CA LYS A 11 -5.70 -1.62 -6.94
C LYS A 11 -5.04 -2.57 -5.96
N LEU A 12 -5.58 -3.79 -5.81
CA LEU A 12 -4.94 -4.87 -5.05
C LEU A 12 -3.55 -5.23 -5.58
N ARG A 13 -3.33 -5.08 -6.89
CA ARG A 13 -2.06 -5.40 -7.54
C ARG A 13 -0.92 -4.50 -7.03
N PHE A 14 -1.25 -3.29 -6.58
CA PHE A 14 -0.29 -2.37 -5.94
C PHE A 14 0.01 -2.73 -4.48
N LEU A 15 -0.93 -3.37 -3.78
CA LEU A 15 -0.73 -3.85 -2.40
C LEU A 15 0.02 -5.19 -2.36
N ASP A 16 -0.30 -6.07 -3.30
CA ASP A 16 0.29 -7.40 -3.41
C ASP A 16 1.70 -7.37 -4.04
N GLY A 17 2.08 -6.26 -4.68
CA GLY A 17 3.35 -6.15 -5.42
C GLY A 17 3.29 -6.78 -6.81
N SER A 18 2.15 -7.38 -7.18
CA SER A 18 1.82 -7.89 -8.51
C SER A 18 1.86 -6.82 -9.63
N CYS A 19 1.99 -5.54 -9.29
CA CYS A 19 2.26 -4.44 -10.22
C CYS A 19 3.61 -3.78 -9.86
N PRO A 20 4.73 -4.27 -10.40
CA PRO A 20 6.04 -3.70 -10.11
C PRO A 20 6.12 -2.27 -10.62
N MET A 21 7.00 -1.48 -10.00
CA MET A 21 7.31 -0.13 -10.45
C MET A 21 7.79 -0.20 -11.90
N PRO A 22 7.10 0.46 -12.84
CA PRO A 22 7.55 0.51 -14.23
C PRO A 22 8.82 1.35 -14.35
N ASP A 23 9.49 1.26 -15.50
CA ASP A 23 10.67 2.07 -15.75
C ASP A 23 10.33 3.57 -15.78
N GLN A 24 11.26 4.43 -15.39
CA GLN A 24 11.05 5.88 -15.38
C GLN A 24 10.74 6.47 -16.77
N PHE A 25 11.14 5.78 -17.84
CA PHE A 25 10.86 6.18 -19.22
C PHE A 25 9.54 5.63 -19.75
N ASP A 26 8.85 4.80 -18.97
CA ASP A 26 7.60 4.20 -19.35
C ASP A 26 6.44 5.22 -19.18
N PRO A 27 5.56 5.40 -20.18
CA PRO A 27 4.42 6.32 -20.07
C PRO A 27 3.45 5.94 -18.93
N THR A 28 3.60 4.73 -18.38
CA THR A 28 2.82 4.24 -17.25
C THR A 28 3.42 4.60 -15.88
N TYR A 29 4.60 5.20 -15.82
CA TYR A 29 5.31 5.58 -14.59
C TYR A 29 4.57 6.62 -13.75
N GLU A 30 4.21 7.75 -14.34
CA GLU A 30 3.45 8.79 -13.67
C GLU A 30 2.09 8.31 -13.10
N PRO A 31 1.23 7.62 -13.88
CA PRO A 31 -0.03 7.10 -13.33
C PRO A 31 0.21 6.02 -12.28
N TRP A 32 1.28 5.21 -12.39
CA TRP A 32 1.63 4.23 -11.37
C TRP A 32 1.98 4.89 -10.04
N ILE A 33 2.83 5.94 -10.04
CA ILE A 33 3.19 6.70 -8.84
C ILE A 33 1.95 7.30 -8.18
N ARG A 34 1.06 7.92 -8.97
CA ARG A 34 -0.19 8.50 -8.44
C ARG A 34 -1.06 7.44 -7.77
N CYS A 35 -1.20 6.27 -8.40
CA CYS A 35 -1.93 5.15 -7.81
C CYS A 35 -1.26 4.65 -6.53
N ASN A 36 0.07 4.47 -6.52
CA ASN A 36 0.84 4.04 -5.36
C ASN A 36 0.66 5.02 -4.17
N ASN A 37 0.83 6.32 -4.41
CA ASN A 37 0.66 7.35 -3.38
C ASN A 37 -0.76 7.44 -2.83
N LEU A 38 -1.77 7.25 -3.67
CA LEU A 38 -3.17 7.20 -3.22
C LEU A 38 -3.41 6.02 -2.29
N VAL A 39 -2.88 4.84 -2.64
CA VAL A 39 -3.01 3.63 -1.81
C VAL A 39 -2.24 3.79 -0.50
N LEU A 40 -1.02 4.35 -0.52
CA LEU A 40 -0.27 4.68 0.69
C LEU A 40 -1.05 5.63 1.60
N SER A 41 -1.64 6.69 1.03
CA SER A 41 -2.43 7.66 1.79
C SER A 41 -3.64 6.99 2.44
N TRP A 42 -4.32 6.10 1.74
CA TRP A 42 -5.44 5.31 2.29
C TRP A 42 -4.98 4.39 3.41
N LEU A 43 -3.82 3.76 3.24
CA LEU A 43 -3.22 2.90 4.25
C LEU A 43 -2.90 3.69 5.52
N MET A 44 -2.23 4.83 5.38
CA MET A 44 -1.85 5.72 6.48
C MET A 44 -3.08 6.30 7.20
N ASN A 45 -4.13 6.64 6.46
CA ASN A 45 -5.40 7.10 7.05
C ASN A 45 -6.21 5.97 7.71
N SER A 46 -5.97 4.71 7.34
CA SER A 46 -6.68 3.55 7.89
C SER A 46 -6.02 2.97 9.15
N VAL A 47 -4.81 3.40 9.48
CA VAL A 47 -4.04 2.89 10.61
C VAL A 47 -3.84 3.97 11.67
N ILE A 48 -3.60 3.55 12.91
CA ILE A 48 -3.30 4.48 14.00
C ILE A 48 -1.99 5.26 13.72
N PRO A 49 -1.87 6.51 14.19
CA PRO A 49 -0.76 7.40 13.84
C PRO A 49 0.64 6.84 14.18
N THR A 50 0.74 6.01 15.22
CA THR A 50 1.98 5.32 15.58
C THR A 50 2.44 4.31 14.53
N ILE A 51 1.49 3.66 13.84
CA ILE A 51 1.79 2.73 12.75
C ILE A 51 2.04 3.51 11.46
N SER A 52 1.27 4.57 11.17
CA SER A 52 1.49 5.39 9.97
C SER A 52 2.86 6.07 9.95
N GLN A 53 3.40 6.47 11.11
CA GLN A 53 4.79 6.97 11.22
C GLN A 53 5.85 5.95 10.79
N SER A 54 5.62 4.66 11.03
CA SER A 54 6.52 3.61 10.53
C SER A 54 6.40 3.45 9.01
N LEU A 55 5.22 3.73 8.44
CA LEU A 55 4.96 3.61 7.01
C LEU A 55 5.51 4.78 6.18
N VAL A 56 5.81 5.93 6.80
CA VAL A 56 6.41 7.11 6.13
C VAL A 56 7.74 6.78 5.45
N TYR A 57 8.48 5.80 5.98
CA TYR A 57 9.77 5.38 5.41
C TYR A 57 9.63 4.37 4.26
N THR A 58 8.41 4.08 3.83
CA THR A 58 8.14 3.04 2.84
C THR A 58 7.85 3.64 1.47
N ASP A 59 8.64 3.23 0.47
CA ASP A 59 8.57 3.78 -0.89
C ASP A 59 7.34 3.26 -1.66
N THR A 60 6.88 2.04 -1.32
CA THR A 60 5.78 1.38 -2.01
C THR A 60 4.62 0.99 -1.08
N ALA A 61 3.41 1.12 -1.59
CA ALA A 61 2.19 0.66 -0.92
C ALA A 61 2.24 -0.84 -0.58
N SER A 62 2.93 -1.64 -1.41
CA SER A 62 3.10 -3.07 -1.18
C SER A 62 3.93 -3.38 0.05
N GLN A 63 5.09 -2.72 0.20
CA GLN A 63 5.90 -2.87 1.41
C GLN A 63 5.14 -2.37 2.65
N ALA A 64 4.43 -1.25 2.53
CA ALA A 64 3.64 -0.71 3.64
C ALA A 64 2.56 -1.70 4.09
N TRP A 65 1.91 -2.36 3.13
CA TRP A 65 0.94 -3.42 3.40
C TRP A 65 1.57 -4.69 3.99
N SER A 66 2.76 -5.08 3.52
CA SER A 66 3.50 -6.21 4.06
C SER A 66 3.91 -5.98 5.52
N ASP A 67 4.42 -4.79 5.85
CA ASP A 67 4.77 -4.44 7.24
C ASP A 67 3.52 -4.45 8.15
N LEU A 68 2.42 -3.89 7.67
CA LEU A 68 1.14 -3.97 8.38
C LEU A 68 0.70 -5.41 8.59
N LYS A 69 0.73 -6.25 7.56
CA LYS A 69 0.33 -7.66 7.65
C LYS A 69 1.24 -8.40 8.63
N ALA A 70 2.54 -8.17 8.63
CA ALA A 70 3.47 -8.77 9.57
C ALA A 70 3.20 -8.34 11.02
N ARG A 71 2.86 -7.07 11.26
CA ARG A 71 2.53 -6.55 12.60
C ARG A 71 1.18 -7.07 13.11
N PHE A 72 0.14 -7.07 12.28
CA PHE A 72 -1.17 -7.61 12.64
C PHE A 72 -1.13 -9.14 12.78
N SER A 73 -0.33 -9.84 11.97
CA SER A 73 -0.12 -11.28 12.11
C SER A 73 0.68 -11.64 13.36
N ARG A 74 1.50 -10.73 13.91
CA ARG A 74 2.15 -10.89 15.21
C ARG A 74 1.24 -10.61 16.40
N ALA A 75 0.11 -9.92 16.19
CA ALA A 75 -0.85 -9.60 17.26
C ALA A 75 -1.84 -10.74 17.57
N ASP A 76 -1.82 -11.82 16.78
CA ASP A 76 -2.68 -13.01 16.95
C ASP A 76 -1.99 -14.17 17.71
N ARG A 77 -0.89 -13.91 18.43
CA ARG A 77 -0.20 -14.94 19.23
C ARG A 77 -0.07 -14.58 20.70
#